data_AF-A0A926RFK3-F1
#
_entry.id   AF-A0A926RFK3-F1
#
_cell.length_a   1.000
_cell.length_b   1.000
_cell.length_c   1.000
_cell.angle_alpha   90.00
_cell.angle_beta   90.00
_cell.angle_gamma   90.00
#
_symmetry.space_group_name_H-M   'P 1'
#
loop_
_entity.id
_entity.type
_entity.pdbx_description
1 polymer ?
#
loop_
_entity_poly.entity_id
_entity_poly.type
_entity_poly.pdbx_seq_one_letter_code
_entity_poly.pdbx_strand_id
1 'polypeptide(L)'
;MFVINCPYCGERDQQEFKAGGEAHIERPKQPTELSDDEWAEYLFMRKNIKGVQFERWNHTHGCRKWFNMVRDTSNDEIKLVYKMGEKPPLK
;
A
#
# COMPACT_ATOMS: atom_id res chain seq x y z
N MET A 1 -7.10 1.37 -16.66
CA MET A 1 -6.88 -0.07 -16.40
C MET A 1 -5.41 -0.33 -16.54
N PHE A 2 -4.75 -0.92 -15.54
CA PHE A 2 -3.33 -1.27 -15.62
C PHE A 2 -3.09 -2.68 -15.08
N VAL A 3 -1.94 -3.24 -15.41
CA VAL A 3 -1.55 -4.61 -15.02
C VAL A 3 -0.73 -4.54 -13.74
N ILE A 4 -1.11 -5.33 -12.74
CA ILE A 4 -0.37 -5.45 -11.48
C ILE A 4 0.31 -6.82 -11.44
N ASN A 5 1.64 -6.84 -11.25
CA ASN A 5 2.40 -8.07 -11.09
C ASN A 5 2.36 -8.56 -9.64
N CYS A 6 1.37 -9.39 -9.30
CA CYS A 6 1.24 -9.96 -7.97
C CYS A 6 2.46 -10.84 -7.63
N PRO A 7 3.14 -10.63 -6.48
CA PRO A 7 4.32 -11.43 -6.08
C PRO A 7 4.10 -12.94 -5.96
N TYR A 8 2.85 -13.38 -6.03
CA TYR A 8 2.43 -14.76 -5.82
C TYR A 8 1.71 -15.35 -7.04
N CYS A 9 1.12 -14.51 -7.89
CA CYS A 9 0.25 -14.95 -8.99
C CYS A 9 0.67 -14.43 -10.37
N GLY A 10 1.69 -13.58 -10.45
CA GLY A 10 2.13 -12.93 -11.68
C GLY A 10 1.23 -11.77 -12.08
N GLU A 11 1.33 -11.39 -13.35
CA GLU A 11 0.57 -10.31 -13.98
C GLU A 11 -0.93 -10.58 -14.00
N ARG A 12 -1.71 -9.62 -13.50
CA ARG A 12 -3.18 -9.66 -13.45
C ARG A 12 -3.76 -8.27 -13.68
N ASP A 13 -5.01 -8.24 -14.11
CA ASP A 13 -5.76 -7.00 -14.27
C ASP A 13 -6.02 -6.33 -12.91
N GLN A 14 -5.90 -5.00 -12.85
CA GLN A 14 -6.10 -4.20 -11.63
C GLN A 14 -7.48 -4.41 -10.99
N GLN A 15 -8.53 -4.80 -11.73
CA GLN A 15 -9.85 -5.09 -11.16
C GLN A 15 -9.87 -6.30 -10.22
N GLU A 16 -8.90 -7.22 -10.33
CA GLU A 16 -8.79 -8.34 -9.40
C GLU A 16 -8.39 -7.89 -7.98
N PHE A 17 -7.91 -6.64 -7.83
CA PHE A 17 -7.30 -6.14 -6.60
C PHE A 17 -8.14 -5.07 -5.90
N LYS A 18 -7.92 -4.92 -4.59
CA LYS A 18 -8.36 -3.76 -3.81
C LYS A 18 -7.16 -2.93 -3.35
N ALA A 19 -7.26 -1.62 -3.53
CA ALA A 19 -6.33 -0.67 -2.95
C ALA A 19 -6.53 -0.59 -1.43
N GLY A 20 -5.44 -0.54 -0.67
CA GLY A 20 -5.42 -0.40 0.79
C GLY A 20 -4.76 0.87 1.30
N GLY A 21 -4.60 1.87 0.41
CA GLY A 21 -4.02 3.18 0.73
C GLY A 21 -2.51 3.14 0.94
N GLU A 22 -2.01 4.12 1.69
CA GLU A 22 -0.59 4.28 2.00
C GLU A 22 0.03 3.02 2.66
N ALA A 23 1.24 2.69 2.23
CA ALA A 23 2.06 1.63 2.83
C ALA A 23 2.84 2.13 4.04
N HIS A 24 3.34 1.17 4.83
CA HIS A 24 4.25 1.42 5.97
C HIS A 24 3.65 2.22 7.14
N ILE A 25 2.32 2.24 7.26
CA ILE A 25 1.66 2.71 8.48
C ILE A 25 1.49 1.52 9.41
N GLU A 26 2.30 1.51 10.47
CA GLU A 26 2.18 0.53 11.54
C GLU A 26 1.14 0.98 12.57
N ARG A 27 0.36 0.04 13.08
CA ARG A 27 -0.54 0.32 14.20
C ARG A 27 0.28 0.57 15.47
N PRO A 28 0.03 1.66 16.22
CA PRO A 28 0.66 1.86 17.52
C PRO A 28 0.45 0.65 18.43
N LYS A 29 1.53 0.18 19.08
CA LYS A 29 1.51 -1.02 19.93
C LYS A 29 0.78 -0.80 21.26
N GLN A 30 0.78 0.44 21.76
CA GLN A 30 0.11 0.84 22.99
C GLN A 30 -0.84 2.02 22.71
N PRO A 31 -1.98 1.81 22.02
CA PRO A 31 -2.89 2.90 21.64
C PRO A 31 -3.43 3.70 22.82
N THR A 32 -3.54 3.09 24.00
CA THR A 32 -4.06 3.72 25.23
C THR A 32 -3.08 4.72 25.85
N GLU A 33 -1.83 4.75 25.41
CA GLU A 33 -0.80 5.68 25.88
C GLU A 33 -0.68 6.91 24.97
N LEU A 34 -1.38 6.92 23.83
CA LEU A 34 -1.35 8.04 22.89
C LEU A 34 -2.31 9.15 23.34
N SER A 35 -1.93 10.39 23.03
CA SER A 35 -2.88 11.50 23.03
C SER A 35 -3.94 11.32 21.93
N ASP A 36 -5.08 12.01 22.09
CA ASP A 36 -6.13 12.00 21.07
C ASP A 36 -5.62 12.49 19.71
N ASP A 37 -4.71 13.47 19.69
CA ASP A 37 -4.10 13.99 18.45
C ASP A 37 -3.22 12.93 17.76
N GLU A 38 -2.36 12.23 18.52
CA GLU A 38 -1.53 11.13 17.96
C GLU A 38 -2.40 9.96 17.48
N TRP A 39 -3.50 9.69 18.17
CA TRP A 39 -4.44 8.66 17.77
C TRP A 39 -5.23 9.06 16.52
N ALA A 40 -5.64 10.33 16.41
CA ALA A 40 -6.28 10.88 15.23
C ALA A 40 -5.37 10.83 13.99
N GLU A 41 -4.06 11.12 14.17
CA GLU A 41 -3.07 10.98 13.11
C GLU A 41 -3.04 9.53 12.57
N TYR A 42 -2.99 8.53 13.46
CA TYR A 42 -3.04 7.13 13.03
C TYR A 42 -4.38 6.73 12.38
N LEU A 43 -5.52 7.19 12.92
CA LEU A 43 -6.83 6.78 12.43
C LEU A 43 -7.18 7.40 11.08
N PHE A 44 -6.91 8.70 10.91
CA PHE A 44 -7.50 9.50 9.83
C PHE A 44 -6.47 10.00 8.82
N MET A 45 -5.22 10.23 9.24
CA MET A 45 -4.25 10.95 8.40
C MET A 45 -3.44 10.00 7.52
N ARG A 46 -3.40 10.27 6.22
CA ARG A 46 -2.65 9.51 5.21
C ARG A 46 -2.03 10.48 4.22
N LYS A 47 -0.84 10.15 3.71
CA LYS A 47 -0.23 10.87 2.60
C LYS A 47 -1.02 10.60 1.32
N ASN A 48 -1.33 11.67 0.61
CA ASN A 48 -1.97 11.64 -0.71
C ASN A 48 -1.06 12.38 -1.70
N ILE A 49 -0.06 11.67 -2.21
CA ILE A 49 1.02 12.26 -3.02
C ILE A 49 0.60 12.21 -4.48
N LYS A 50 0.66 13.35 -5.18
CA LYS A 50 0.68 13.36 -6.66
C LYS A 50 2.11 13.09 -7.12
N GLY A 51 2.37 11.90 -7.63
CA GLY A 51 3.71 11.42 -7.99
C GLY A 51 4.00 10.05 -7.37
N VAL A 52 5.28 9.75 -7.11
CA VAL A 52 5.70 8.46 -6.55
C VAL A 52 5.15 8.24 -5.14
N GLN A 53 4.24 7.28 -5.01
CA GLN A 53 3.60 6.88 -3.76
C GLN A 53 3.83 5.40 -3.46
N PHE A 54 4.00 5.11 -2.18
CA PHE A 54 4.10 3.76 -1.62
C PHE A 54 2.71 3.34 -1.12
N GLU A 55 2.17 2.28 -1.69
CA GLU A 55 0.79 1.85 -1.52
C GLU A 55 0.71 0.38 -1.12
N ARG A 56 -0.40 -0.03 -0.51
CA ARG A 56 -0.75 -1.43 -0.25
C ARG A 56 -1.86 -1.89 -1.17
N TRP A 57 -1.74 -3.12 -1.62
CA TRP A 57 -2.74 -3.75 -2.50
C TRP A 57 -3.02 -5.18 -2.02
N ASN A 58 -4.29 -5.57 -2.13
CA ASN A 58 -4.74 -6.94 -1.83
C ASN A 58 -5.27 -7.59 -3.11
N HIS A 59 -4.80 -8.81 -3.41
CA HIS A 59 -5.30 -9.59 -4.55
C HIS A 59 -6.63 -10.27 -4.22
N THR A 60 -7.68 -9.48 -4.05
CA THR A 60 -8.98 -9.92 -3.51
C THR A 60 -9.65 -11.03 -4.31
N HIS A 61 -9.51 -11.02 -5.63
CA HIS A 61 -10.09 -12.02 -6.53
C HIS A 61 -9.09 -13.10 -6.95
N GLY A 62 -7.95 -13.22 -6.24
CA GLY A 62 -6.92 -14.23 -6.48
C GLY A 62 -6.38 -14.81 -5.18
N CYS A 63 -5.08 -14.63 -4.91
CA CYS A 63 -4.44 -15.24 -3.73
C CYS A 63 -4.87 -14.63 -2.38
N ARG A 64 -5.62 -13.52 -2.37
CA ARG A 64 -6.06 -12.77 -1.18
C ARG A 64 -4.93 -12.26 -0.28
N LYS A 65 -3.69 -12.30 -0.75
CA LYS A 65 -2.53 -11.77 -0.02
C LYS A 65 -2.39 -10.27 -0.22
N TRP A 66 -1.92 -9.61 0.84
CA TRP A 66 -1.45 -8.23 0.80
C TRP A 66 -0.01 -8.17 0.27
N PHE A 67 0.32 -7.07 -0.39
CA PHE A 67 1.67 -6.70 -0.81
C PHE A 67 1.77 -5.17 -0.94
N ASN A 68 2.98 -4.67 -1.15
CA ASN A 68 3.24 -3.26 -1.34
C ASN A 68 3.60 -2.96 -2.80
N MET A 69 3.29 -1.75 -3.24
CA MET A 69 3.57 -1.28 -4.58
C MET A 69 4.05 0.17 -4.54
N VAL A 70 5.06 0.50 -5.35
CA VAL A 70 5.45 1.87 -5.64
C VAL A 70 4.87 2.23 -6.99
N ARG A 71 3.97 3.22 -7.00
CA ARG A 71 3.30 3.69 -8.22
C ARG A 71 3.41 5.19 -8.32
N ASP A 72 3.57 5.72 -9.53
CA ASP A 72 3.38 7.13 -9.78
C ASP A 72 1.89 7.41 -9.99
N THR A 73 1.28 8.09 -9.02
CA THR A 73 -0.16 8.35 -9.00
C THR A 73 -0.62 9.37 -10.04
N SER A 74 0.33 10.03 -10.72
CA SER A 74 0.02 11.01 -11.77
C SER A 74 -0.19 10.37 -13.14
N ASN A 75 0.35 9.18 -13.38
CA ASN A 75 0.32 8.50 -14.68
C ASN A 75 0.06 6.97 -14.59
N ASP A 76 -0.18 6.44 -13.39
CA ASP A 76 -0.40 5.02 -13.07
C ASP A 76 0.79 4.07 -13.35
N GLU A 77 1.99 4.60 -13.57
CA GLU A 77 3.19 3.80 -13.80
C GLU A 77 3.61 3.06 -12.51
N ILE A 78 3.66 1.73 -12.57
CA ILE A 78 4.12 0.89 -11.47
C ILE A 78 5.64 0.76 -11.55
N LYS A 79 6.33 1.31 -10.55
CA LYS A 79 7.79 1.31 -10.47
C LYS A 79 8.33 0.05 -9.79
N LEU A 80 7.62 -0.47 -8.79
CA LEU A 80 8.04 -1.66 -8.06
C LEU A 80 6.86 -2.36 -7.38
N VAL A 81 6.94 -3.68 -7.27
CA VAL A 81 6.08 -4.49 -6.41
C VAL A 81 6.93 -5.35 -5.49
N TYR A 82 6.56 -5.45 -4.21
CA TYR A 82 7.32 -6.19 -3.19
C TYR A 82 6.39 -6.72 -2.09
N LYS A 83 6.84 -7.75 -1.37
CA LYS A 83 5.99 -8.47 -0.40
C LYS A 83 5.80 -7.66 0.88
N MET A 84 4.77 -8.03 1.65
CA MET A 84 4.60 -7.51 3.00
C MET A 84 5.80 -7.90 3.88
N GLY A 85 6.26 -6.96 4.69
CA GLY A 85 7.42 -7.15 5.59
C GLY A 85 8.78 -6.90 4.95
N GLU A 86 8.87 -6.83 3.62
CA GLU A 86 10.09 -6.40 2.95
C GLU A 86 10.31 -4.89 3.14
N LYS A 87 11.58 -4.49 3.25
CA LYS A 87 11.95 -3.08 3.39
C LYS A 87 11.54 -2.31 2.14
N PRO A 88 11.01 -1.09 2.27
CA PRO A 88 10.78 -0.25 1.11
C PRO A 88 12.11 -0.05 0.36
N PRO A 89 12.11 -0.06 -0.99
CA PRO A 89 13.28 0.37 -1.74
C PRO A 89 13.71 1.76 -1.28
N LEU A 90 15.02 1.97 -1.11
CA LEU A 90 15.55 3.29 -0.80
C LEU A 90 15.19 4.24 -1.95
N LYS A 91 14.70 5.43 -1.60
CA LYS A 91 14.43 6.53 -2.55
C LYS A 91 15.71 6.97 -3.25
#